data_AF-A0A661HVB2-F1
#
_entry.id   AF-A0A661HVB2-F1
#
_cell.length_a   1.000
_cell.length_b   1.000
_cell.length_c   1.000
_cell.angle_alpha   90.00
_cell.angle_beta   90.00
_cell.angle_gamma   90.00
#
_symmetry.space_group_name_H-M   'P 1'
#
loop_
_entity.id
_entity.type
_entity.pdbx_description
1 polymer ?
#
loop_
_entity_poly.entity_id
_entity_poly.type
_entity_poly.pdbx_seq_one_letter_code
_entity_poly.pdbx_strand_id
1 'polypeptide(L)'
;MEIHKGSHDLSRRALVYTMKGMSLREFIEMKLGIVLESFDLAEILLEHQTIAQSIADTLSKTDEKILPLFKEYLEVGYYPYYFEYNNKYQFTMALEQNIHTTIESDLLAIYPSLTGNSIKKLKSLLKVISASVPFTPDMKKLKNIIGIGDERTLKNYLKYLEDP
;
A
#
# COMPACT_ATOMS: atom_id res chain seq x y z
N MET A 1 -18.99 2.05 3.43
CA MET A 1 -18.80 0.69 3.99
C MET A 1 -19.72 0.48 5.20
N GLU A 2 -21.01 0.22 4.98
CA GLU A 2 -21.96 -0.15 6.06
C GLU A 2 -22.09 -1.68 6.25
N ILE A 3 -21.29 -2.45 5.53
CA ILE A 3 -21.42 -3.91 5.42
C ILE A 3 -21.09 -4.61 6.76
N HIS A 4 -20.26 -3.99 7.60
CA HIS A 4 -19.78 -4.62 8.83
C HIS A 4 -20.65 -4.39 10.07
N LYS A 5 -21.53 -3.36 10.08
CA LYS A 5 -22.35 -3.06 11.26
C LYS A 5 -23.86 -3.16 11.04
N GLY A 6 -24.35 -3.05 9.80
CA GLY A 6 -25.78 -2.99 9.50
C GLY A 6 -26.41 -4.25 8.90
N SER A 7 -25.64 -5.21 8.40
CA SER A 7 -26.22 -6.40 7.76
C SER A 7 -25.44 -7.66 8.07
N HIS A 8 -25.91 -8.39 9.08
CA HIS A 8 -25.41 -9.72 9.42
C HIS A 8 -25.67 -10.75 8.28
N ASP A 9 -26.46 -10.40 7.26
CA ASP A 9 -26.87 -11.26 6.15
C ASP A 9 -26.08 -11.01 4.84
N LEU A 10 -25.73 -9.76 4.49
CA LEU A 10 -24.95 -9.48 3.27
C LEU A 10 -23.45 -9.79 3.42
N SER A 11 -22.87 -9.58 4.60
CA SER A 11 -21.45 -9.91 4.86
C SER A 11 -21.14 -11.40 4.75
N ARG A 12 -22.15 -12.28 4.88
CA ARG A 12 -22.01 -13.74 4.68
C ARG A 12 -22.16 -14.17 3.22
N ARG A 13 -22.72 -13.31 2.36
CA ARG A 13 -22.95 -13.59 0.92
C ARG A 13 -22.01 -12.83 0.01
N ALA A 14 -21.33 -11.79 0.52
CA ALA A 14 -20.27 -11.08 -0.20
C ALA A 14 -18.93 -11.75 0.09
N LEU A 15 -18.32 -12.34 -0.94
CA LEU A 15 -16.95 -12.81 -0.89
C LEU A 15 -16.04 -11.57 -0.80
N VAL A 16 -15.63 -11.17 0.40
CA VAL A 16 -14.73 -10.04 0.59
C VAL A 16 -13.32 -10.50 0.21
N TYR A 17 -12.86 -10.09 -0.96
CA TYR A 17 -11.48 -10.30 -1.40
C TYR A 17 -10.62 -9.10 -0.98
N THR A 18 -9.62 -9.35 -0.13
CA THR A 18 -8.57 -8.36 0.12
C THR A 18 -7.60 -8.39 -1.05
N MET A 19 -7.75 -7.44 -1.98
CA MET A 19 -6.76 -7.27 -3.05
C MET A 19 -5.48 -6.67 -2.47
N LYS A 20 -4.34 -7.31 -2.75
CA LYS A 20 -3.03 -6.70 -2.49
C LYS A 20 -2.77 -5.62 -3.54
N GLY A 21 -1.84 -4.71 -3.24
CA GLY A 21 -1.34 -3.79 -4.24
C GLY A 21 -0.76 -4.54 -5.45
N MET A 22 -0.68 -3.82 -6.56
CA MET A 22 -0.12 -4.32 -7.81
C MET A 22 1.35 -4.69 -7.62
N SER A 23 1.75 -5.84 -8.15
CA SER A 23 3.14 -6.28 -8.18
C SER A 23 3.94 -5.54 -9.26
N LEU A 24 5.27 -5.58 -9.18
CA LEU A 24 6.15 -5.01 -10.21
C LEU A 24 5.87 -5.61 -11.60
N ARG A 25 5.61 -6.92 -11.68
CA ARG A 25 5.28 -7.59 -12.94
C ARG A 25 4.00 -7.00 -13.54
N GLU A 26 2.93 -6.94 -12.76
CA GLU A 26 1.65 -6.38 -13.20
C GLU A 26 1.78 -4.90 -13.59
N PHE A 27 2.55 -4.11 -12.84
CA PHE A 27 2.82 -2.70 -13.20
C PHE A 27 3.49 -2.57 -14.57
N ILE A 28 4.51 -3.39 -14.85
CA ILE A 28 5.23 -3.38 -16.12
C ILE A 28 4.30 -3.83 -17.26
N GLU A 29 3.54 -4.89 -17.06
CA GLU A 29 2.58 -5.40 -18.04
C GLU A 29 1.51 -4.34 -18.38
N MET A 30 0.92 -3.71 -17.36
CA MET A 30 -0.07 -2.65 -17.55
C MET A 30 0.53 -1.41 -18.21
N LYS A 31 1.74 -1.00 -17.82
CA LYS A 31 2.39 0.19 -18.35
C LYS A 31 2.81 0.03 -19.82
N LEU A 32 3.37 -1.12 -20.17
CA LEU A 32 3.97 -1.36 -21.49
C LEU A 32 3.05 -2.12 -22.46
N GLY A 33 1.91 -2.64 -21.97
CA GLY A 33 1.02 -3.47 -22.78
C GLY A 33 1.65 -4.79 -23.21
N ILE A 34 2.59 -5.31 -22.42
CA ILE A 34 3.27 -6.59 -22.65
C ILE A 34 2.78 -7.65 -21.66
N VAL A 35 3.14 -8.91 -21.92
CA VAL A 35 2.94 -10.02 -20.99
C VAL A 35 4.30 -10.55 -20.59
N LEU A 36 4.54 -10.69 -19.28
CA LEU A 36 5.74 -11.29 -18.72
C LEU A 36 5.38 -12.66 -18.14
N GLU A 37 6.21 -13.64 -18.45
CA GLU A 37 6.03 -15.00 -17.95
C GLU A 37 6.21 -15.07 -16.43
N SER A 38 5.42 -15.92 -15.77
CA SER A 38 5.59 -16.27 -14.37
C SER A 38 6.43 -17.53 -14.26
N PHE A 39 7.42 -17.51 -13.37
CA PHE A 39 8.31 -18.64 -13.15
C PHE A 39 8.07 -19.24 -11.77
N ASP A 40 8.17 -20.56 -11.66
CA ASP A 40 8.15 -21.21 -10.36
C ASP A 40 9.49 -21.02 -9.62
N LEU A 41 9.51 -21.37 -8.33
CA LEU A 41 10.71 -21.18 -7.52
C LEU A 41 11.87 -22.09 -7.99
N ALA A 42 11.58 -23.29 -8.49
CA ALA A 42 12.62 -24.23 -8.91
C ALA A 42 13.31 -23.73 -10.19
N GLU A 43 12.54 -23.23 -11.14
CA GLU A 43 13.02 -22.57 -12.36
C GLU A 43 13.89 -21.35 -12.03
N ILE A 44 13.46 -20.50 -11.11
CA ILE A 44 14.26 -19.34 -10.68
C ILE A 44 15.59 -19.79 -10.08
N LEU A 45 15.59 -20.80 -9.21
CA LEU A 45 16.81 -21.26 -8.55
C LEU A 45 17.83 -21.87 -9.53
N LEU A 46 17.35 -22.53 -10.58
CA LEU A 46 18.21 -23.19 -11.58
C LEU A 46 18.62 -22.25 -12.72
N GLU A 47 17.70 -21.42 -13.21
CA GLU A 47 17.80 -20.72 -14.50
C GLU A 47 17.67 -19.19 -14.38
N HIS A 48 17.85 -18.60 -13.18
CA HIS A 48 17.70 -17.15 -12.96
C HIS A 48 18.43 -16.26 -13.97
N GLN A 49 19.61 -16.65 -14.45
CA GLN A 49 20.38 -15.85 -15.42
C GLN A 49 19.68 -15.82 -16.78
N THR A 50 19.24 -16.99 -17.26
CA THR A 50 18.49 -17.14 -18.51
C THR A 50 17.15 -16.39 -18.43
N ILE A 51 16.44 -16.53 -17.31
CA ILE A 51 15.18 -15.82 -17.04
C ILE A 51 15.40 -14.31 -17.05
N ALA A 52 16.40 -13.82 -16.32
CA ALA A 52 16.71 -12.39 -16.27
C ALA A 52 17.08 -11.82 -17.65
N GLN A 53 17.85 -12.57 -18.45
CA GLN A 53 18.20 -12.18 -19.81
C GLN A 53 16.95 -12.12 -20.71
N SER A 54 16.08 -13.13 -20.65
CA SER A 54 14.82 -13.15 -21.41
C SER A 54 13.91 -11.94 -21.10
N ILE A 55 13.79 -11.58 -19.82
CA ILE A 55 13.05 -10.39 -19.39
C ILE A 55 13.73 -9.13 -19.95
N ALA A 56 15.05 -9.02 -19.83
CA ALA A 56 15.79 -7.87 -20.33
C ALA A 56 15.67 -7.70 -21.85
N ASP A 57 15.70 -8.80 -22.60
CA ASP A 57 15.53 -8.82 -24.06
C ASP A 57 14.10 -8.42 -24.44
N THR A 58 13.10 -8.86 -23.68
CA THR A 58 11.71 -8.44 -23.89
C THR A 58 11.53 -6.94 -23.65
N LEU A 59 12.05 -6.41 -22.55
CA LEU A 59 12.01 -4.97 -22.24
C LEU A 59 12.79 -4.12 -23.25
N SER A 60 13.87 -4.67 -23.83
CA SER A 60 14.65 -3.96 -24.84
C SER A 60 13.86 -3.63 -26.11
N LYS A 61 12.79 -4.38 -26.40
CA LYS A 61 11.88 -4.15 -27.54
C LYS A 61 10.92 -2.99 -27.30
N THR A 62 10.78 -2.52 -26.06
CA THR A 62 9.90 -1.42 -25.66
C THR A 62 10.67 -0.16 -25.30
N ASP A 63 11.96 -0.08 -25.65
CA ASP A 63 12.89 1.01 -25.29
C ASP A 63 13.01 1.27 -23.76
N GLU A 64 12.62 0.31 -22.93
CA GLU A 64 12.58 0.43 -21.47
C GLU A 64 13.58 -0.49 -20.79
N LYS A 65 13.92 -0.18 -19.54
CA LYS A 65 14.86 -0.97 -18.73
C LYS A 65 14.28 -1.25 -17.35
N ILE A 66 14.65 -2.41 -16.79
CA ILE A 66 14.10 -2.88 -15.51
C ILE A 66 14.37 -1.91 -14.35
N LEU A 67 15.55 -1.27 -14.29
CA LEU A 67 15.89 -0.38 -13.18
C LEU A 67 15.08 0.93 -13.18
N PRO A 68 14.92 1.67 -14.30
CA PRO A 68 13.96 2.76 -14.39
C PRO A 68 12.52 2.36 -14.04
N LEU A 69 12.03 1.25 -14.62
CA LEU A 69 10.68 0.75 -14.34
C LEU A 69 10.49 0.44 -12.85
N PHE A 70 11.49 -0.18 -12.21
CA PHE A 70 11.45 -0.50 -10.79
C PHE A 70 11.45 0.77 -9.93
N LYS A 71 12.24 1.80 -10.28
CA LYS A 71 12.20 3.08 -9.57
C LYS A 71 10.83 3.74 -9.64
N GLU A 72 10.21 3.74 -10.81
CA GLU A 72 8.87 4.27 -10.97
C GLU A 72 7.83 3.44 -10.22
N TYR A 73 7.96 2.12 -10.22
CA TYR A 73 7.10 1.24 -9.43
C TYR A 73 7.13 1.60 -7.93
N LEU A 74 8.31 1.87 -7.38
CA LEU A 74 8.45 2.27 -5.98
C LEU A 74 7.78 3.62 -5.66
N GLU A 75 7.61 4.49 -6.66
CA GLU A 75 6.96 5.79 -6.48
C GLU A 75 5.44 5.73 -6.65
N VAL A 76 4.95 4.96 -7.63
CA VAL A 76 3.53 4.99 -8.05
C VAL A 76 2.92 3.63 -8.36
N GLY A 77 3.74 2.61 -8.60
CA GLY A 77 3.29 1.34 -9.18
C GLY A 77 2.61 0.37 -8.21
N TYR A 78 2.57 0.67 -6.90
CA TYR A 78 1.82 -0.18 -5.96
C TYR A 78 0.30 -0.04 -6.11
N TYR A 79 -0.18 1.13 -6.55
CA TYR A 79 -1.60 1.45 -6.63
C TYR A 79 -2.08 1.47 -8.10
N PRO A 80 -2.93 0.51 -8.54
CA PRO A 80 -3.38 0.42 -9.93
C PRO A 80 -4.01 1.69 -10.50
N TYR A 81 -4.71 2.47 -9.67
CA TYR A 81 -5.39 3.69 -10.08
C TYR A 81 -4.44 4.79 -10.56
N TYR A 82 -3.12 4.63 -10.41
CA TYR A 82 -2.13 5.54 -10.98
C TYR A 82 -2.37 5.79 -12.48
N PHE A 83 -2.74 4.76 -13.23
CA PHE A 83 -2.96 4.85 -14.68
C PHE A 83 -4.17 5.71 -15.07
N GLU A 84 -5.03 6.11 -14.12
CA GLU A 84 -6.14 7.03 -14.36
C GLU A 84 -5.70 8.51 -14.33
N TYR A 85 -4.47 8.79 -13.89
CA TYR A 85 -3.93 10.14 -13.76
C TYR A 85 -2.93 10.47 -14.87
N ASN A 86 -2.90 11.74 -15.28
CA ASN A 86 -2.01 12.19 -16.35
C ASN A 86 -0.54 12.28 -15.92
N ASN A 87 -0.28 12.42 -14.62
CA ASN A 87 1.07 12.56 -14.07
C ASN A 87 1.13 12.18 -12.59
N LYS A 88 2.37 11.97 -12.11
CA LYS A 88 2.67 11.62 -10.72
C LYS A 88 2.14 12.64 -9.71
N TYR A 89 2.12 13.93 -10.05
CA TYR A 89 1.64 14.97 -9.13
C TYR A 89 0.15 14.83 -8.83
N GLN A 90 -0.68 14.63 -9.86
CA GLN A 90 -2.12 14.40 -9.68
C GLN A 90 -2.39 13.13 -8.88
N PHE A 91 -1.65 12.06 -9.17
CA PHE A 91 -1.71 10.82 -8.40
C PHE A 91 -1.37 11.03 -6.92
N THR A 92 -0.26 11.73 -6.61
CA THR A 92 0.14 12.01 -5.23
C THR A 92 -0.92 12.83 -4.50
N MET A 93 -1.50 13.85 -5.14
CA MET A 93 -2.60 14.61 -4.56
C MET A 93 -3.81 13.73 -4.22
N ALA A 94 -4.20 12.85 -5.14
CA ALA A 94 -5.32 11.94 -4.93
C ALA A 94 -5.02 10.93 -3.81
N LEU A 95 -3.80 10.38 -3.77
CA LEU A 95 -3.36 9.48 -2.71
C LEU A 95 -3.38 10.17 -1.34
N GLU A 96 -2.88 11.40 -1.23
CA GLU A 96 -2.94 12.19 0.00
C GLU A 96 -4.40 12.44 0.42
N GLN A 97 -5.26 12.83 -0.51
CA GLN A 97 -6.68 13.04 -0.23
C GLN A 97 -7.37 11.76 0.24
N ASN A 98 -7.04 10.61 -0.35
CA ASN A 98 -7.57 9.30 0.07
C ASN A 98 -7.12 8.95 1.50
N ILE A 99 -5.84 9.18 1.84
CA ILE A 99 -5.32 8.97 3.20
C ILE A 99 -6.06 9.88 4.19
N HIS A 100 -6.23 11.15 3.87
CA HIS A 100 -6.97 12.10 4.71
C HIS A 100 -8.42 11.67 4.90
N THR A 101 -9.12 11.34 3.82
CA THR A 101 -10.53 10.92 3.86
C THR A 101 -10.69 9.64 4.68
N THR A 102 -9.80 8.67 4.50
CA THR A 102 -9.81 7.40 5.25
C THR A 102 -9.65 7.65 6.75
N ILE A 103 -8.65 8.45 7.15
CA ILE A 103 -8.36 8.66 8.57
C ILE A 103 -9.37 9.61 9.22
N GLU A 104 -9.81 10.65 8.52
CA GLU A 104 -10.61 11.74 9.10
C GLU A 104 -12.12 11.50 8.99
N SER A 105 -12.57 10.70 8.03
CA SER A 105 -13.99 10.39 7.83
C SER A 105 -14.28 8.91 8.10
N ASP A 106 -13.68 8.01 7.31
CA ASP A 106 -14.08 6.59 7.33
C ASP A 106 -13.75 5.92 8.66
N LEU A 107 -12.55 6.20 9.20
CA LEU A 107 -12.13 5.67 10.49
C LEU A 107 -12.99 6.20 11.65
N LEU A 108 -13.44 7.46 11.60
CA LEU A 108 -14.35 8.01 12.62
C LEU A 108 -15.73 7.35 12.57
N ALA A 109 -16.22 7.02 11.37
CA ALA A 109 -17.48 6.30 11.21
C ALA A 109 -17.40 4.89 11.82
N ILE A 110 -16.25 4.22 11.70
CA ILE A 110 -16.03 2.89 12.29
C ILE A 110 -15.74 2.98 13.79
N TYR A 111 -15.01 3.98 14.24
CA TYR A 111 -14.61 4.17 15.65
C TYR A 111 -15.07 5.54 16.19
N PRO A 112 -16.37 5.72 16.52
CA PRO A 112 -16.91 7.01 16.96
C PRO A 112 -16.30 7.57 18.26
N SER A 113 -15.59 6.74 19.04
CA SER A 113 -14.87 7.17 20.24
C SER A 113 -13.59 7.97 19.94
N LEU A 114 -13.12 7.99 18.70
CA LEU A 114 -11.97 8.76 18.30
C LEU A 114 -12.30 10.27 18.32
N THR A 115 -11.37 11.06 18.84
CA THR A 115 -11.49 12.52 18.89
C THR A 115 -10.55 13.17 17.88
N GLY A 116 -10.68 14.48 17.65
CA GLY A 116 -9.72 15.22 16.80
C GLY A 116 -8.27 15.08 17.25
N ASN A 117 -8.03 14.95 18.57
CA ASN A 117 -6.69 14.66 19.10
C ASN A 117 -6.19 13.26 18.73
N SER A 118 -7.08 12.27 18.71
CA SER A 118 -6.76 10.91 18.28
C SER A 118 -6.38 10.88 16.80
N ILE A 119 -7.15 11.57 15.95
CA ILE A 119 -6.87 11.70 14.51
C ILE A 119 -5.52 12.37 14.26
N LYS A 120 -5.19 13.45 14.97
CA LYS A 120 -3.89 14.10 14.87
C LYS A 120 -2.74 13.14 15.20
N LYS A 121 -2.91 12.32 16.25
CA LYS A 121 -1.92 11.32 16.65
C LYS A 121 -1.80 10.16 15.66
N LEU A 122 -2.90 9.69 15.08
CA LEU A 122 -2.91 8.67 14.03
C LEU A 122 -2.17 9.13 12.76
N LYS A 123 -2.43 10.36 12.30
CA LYS A 123 -1.67 10.95 11.19
C LYS A 123 -0.18 11.09 11.49
N SER A 124 0.15 11.50 12.72
CA SER A 124 1.55 11.58 13.16
C SER A 124 2.20 10.20 13.21
N LEU A 125 1.49 9.17 13.69
CA LEU A 125 1.96 7.79 13.71
C LEU A 125 2.26 7.30 12.29
N LEU A 126 1.33 7.48 11.35
CA LEU A 126 1.50 7.10 9.96
C LEU A 126 2.74 7.76 9.33
N LYS A 127 2.93 9.06 9.57
CA LYS A 127 4.11 9.80 9.11
C LYS A 127 5.43 9.24 9.67
N VAL A 128 5.46 8.85 10.94
CA VAL A 128 6.66 8.29 11.57
C VAL A 128 6.97 6.91 11.01
N ILE A 129 5.95 6.06 10.82
CA ILE A 129 6.10 4.73 10.23
C ILE A 129 6.64 4.85 8.80
N SER A 130 6.05 5.72 7.97
CA SER A 130 6.44 5.86 6.57
C SER A 130 7.86 6.40 6.38
N ALA A 131 8.37 7.20 7.33
CA ALA A 131 9.72 7.76 7.29
C ALA A 131 10.80 6.80 7.82
N SER A 132 10.43 5.72 8.52
CA SER A 132 11.36 4.91 9.31
C SER A 132 11.77 3.60 8.63
N VAL A 133 11.78 3.53 7.29
CA VAL A 133 12.02 2.26 6.55
C VAL A 133 13.53 1.96 6.42
N PRO A 134 14.02 0.72 6.71
CA PRO A 134 13.29 -0.44 7.21
C PRO A 134 12.84 -0.25 8.66
N PHE A 135 11.53 -0.38 8.87
CA PHE A 135 10.89 -0.07 10.15
C PHE A 135 11.12 -1.18 11.15
N THR A 136 11.96 -0.93 12.15
CA THR A 136 12.02 -1.75 13.36
C THR A 136 11.28 -1.00 14.47
N PRO A 137 10.05 -1.41 14.82
CA PRO A 137 9.23 -0.64 15.76
C PRO A 137 9.82 -0.65 17.17
N ASP A 138 10.32 0.51 17.61
CA ASP A 138 10.59 0.77 19.02
C ASP A 138 9.37 1.46 19.64
N MET A 139 8.56 0.67 20.35
CA MET A 139 7.30 1.14 20.95
C MET A 139 7.50 2.30 21.93
N LYS A 140 8.64 2.35 22.64
CA LYS A 140 8.92 3.44 23.58
C LYS A 140 9.24 4.72 22.82
N LYS A 141 10.07 4.65 21.77
CA LYS A 141 10.36 5.82 20.92
C LYS A 141 9.12 6.32 20.22
N LEU A 142 8.32 5.43 19.63
CA LEU A 142 7.07 5.79 18.95
C LEU A 142 6.10 6.50 19.90
N LYS A 143 5.91 5.93 21.09
CA LYS A 143 5.06 6.51 22.14
C LYS A 143 5.50 7.95 22.48
N ASN A 144 6.81 8.16 22.64
CA ASN A 144 7.38 9.47 22.96
C ASN A 144 7.22 10.47 21.79
N ILE A 145 7.51 10.05 20.56
CA ILE A 145 7.41 10.90 19.35
C ILE A 145 5.95 11.33 19.12
N ILE A 146 4.99 10.43 19.33
CA ILE A 146 3.56 10.69 19.07
C ILE A 146 2.87 11.33 20.30
N GLY A 147 3.55 11.37 21.46
CA GLY A 147 3.02 11.95 22.69
C GLY A 147 1.86 11.16 23.28
N ILE A 148 1.97 9.83 23.30
CA ILE A 148 0.99 8.92 23.91
C ILE A 148 1.46 8.52 25.32
N GLY A 149 0.55 8.44 26.30
CA GLY A 149 0.92 8.10 27.68
C GLY A 149 1.24 6.62 27.88
N ASP A 150 0.47 5.74 27.23
CA ASP A 150 0.49 4.30 27.42
C ASP A 150 0.63 3.50 26.12
N GLU A 151 1.28 2.33 26.19
CA GLU A 151 1.48 1.46 25.02
C GLU A 151 0.19 0.82 24.51
N ARG A 152 -0.84 0.67 25.35
CA ARG A 152 -2.13 0.12 24.93
C ARG A 152 -2.81 1.04 23.92
N THR A 153 -2.82 2.35 24.16
CA THR A 153 -3.33 3.34 23.20
C THR A 153 -2.56 3.30 21.87
N LEU A 154 -1.23 3.17 21.91
CA LEU A 154 -0.42 3.03 20.70
C LEU A 154 -0.77 1.75 19.91
N LYS A 155 -0.92 0.61 20.60
CA LYS A 155 -1.36 -0.66 19.98
C LYS A 155 -2.75 -0.53 19.36
N ASN A 156 -3.67 0.15 20.02
CA ASN A 156 -5.00 0.40 19.46
C ASN A 156 -4.90 1.25 18.19
N TYR A 157 -4.06 2.28 18.17
CA TYR A 157 -3.87 3.11 16.96
C TYR A 157 -3.24 2.34 15.80
N LEU A 158 -2.25 1.47 16.08
CA LEU A 158 -1.71 0.57 15.06
C LEU A 158 -2.80 -0.37 14.52
N LYS A 159 -3.62 -0.94 15.42
CA LYS A 159 -4.74 -1.79 15.03
C LYS A 159 -5.76 -1.05 14.17
N TYR A 160 -6.11 0.19 14.51
CA TYR A 160 -7.02 1.01 13.72
C TYR A 160 -6.48 1.34 12.32
N LEU A 161 -5.16 1.34 12.12
CA LEU A 161 -4.54 1.53 10.80
C LEU A 161 -4.37 0.20 10.02
N GLU A 162 -4.38 -0.94 10.73
CA GLU A 162 -4.30 -2.27 10.13
C GLU A 162 -5.67 -2.79 9.71
N ASP A 163 -6.70 -2.56 10.53
CA ASP A 163 -8.08 -2.99 10.27
C ASP A 163 -8.69 -2.10 9.16
N PRO A 164 -9.00 -2.65 7.97
CA PRO A 164 -9.66 -1.91 6.89
C PRO A 164 -11.13 -1.62 7.17
#